data_AF-A0A7V6VKH7-F1
#
_entry.id   AF-A0A7V6VKH7-F1
#
_cell.length_a   1.000
_cell.length_b   1.000
_cell.length_c   1.000
_cell.angle_alpha   90.00
_cell.angle_beta   90.00
_cell.angle_gamma   90.00
#
_symmetry.space_group_name_H-M   'P 1'
#
loop_
_entity.id
_entity.type
_entity.pdbx_description
1 polymer ?
#
loop_
_entity_poly.entity_id
_entity_poly.type
_entity_poly.pdbx_seq_one_letter_code
_entity_poly.pdbx_strand_id
1 'polypeptide(L)' 'AAGAGYVYVLAGAMSTMPGLPSHPNAENIELEGERITGLF' A
#
# COMPACT_ATOMS: atom_id res chain seq x y z
N ALA A 1 22.31 6.20 0.39
CA ALA A 1 22.47 4.74 0.58
C ALA A 1 23.87 4.38 1.13
N ALA A 2 24.31 5.02 2.23
CA ALA A 2 25.56 4.64 2.92
C ALA A 2 25.28 3.79 4.19
N GLY A 3 24.18 4.05 4.90
CA GLY A 3 23.76 3.22 6.03
C GLY A 3 23.18 1.85 5.65
N ALA A 4 22.50 1.75 4.51
CA ALA A 4 21.93 0.50 4.01
C ALA A 4 22.95 -0.39 3.25
N GLY A 5 24.11 0.17 2.87
CA GLY A 5 25.24 -0.60 2.32
C GLY A 5 25.13 -1.06 0.87
N TYR A 6 24.25 -0.46 0.05
CA TYR A 6 24.11 -0.82 -1.37
C TYR A 6 23.86 0.38 -2.28
N VAL A 7 24.18 0.22 -3.56
CA VAL A 7 23.86 1.18 -4.62
C VAL A 7 22.54 0.76 -5.27
N TYR A 8 21.61 1.70 -5.43
CA TYR A 8 20.35 1.47 -6.15
C TYR A 8 20.30 2.35 -7.39
N VAL A 9 20.36 1.74 -8.57
CA VAL A 9 20.34 2.44 -9.85
C VAL A 9 18.90 2.51 -10.35
N LEU A 10 18.35 3.71 -10.43
CA LEU A 10 17.01 3.97 -10.95
C LEU A 10 17.05 4.02 -12.49
N ALA A 11 16.33 3.10 -13.14
CA ALA A 11 16.17 3.07 -14.60
C ALA A 11 14.83 3.67 -15.08
N GLY A 12 14.09 4.33 -14.20
CA GLY A 12 12.76 4.87 -14.46
C GLY A 12 12.13 5.47 -13.19
N ALA A 13 10.86 5.83 -13.29
CA ALA A 13 10.12 6.35 -12.14
C ALA A 13 9.87 5.24 -11.10
N MET A 14 10.24 5.52 -9.85
CA MET A 14 9.96 4.69 -8.68
C MET A 14 8.83 5.37 -7.89
N SER A 15 7.73 4.66 -7.63
CA SER A 15 6.70 5.13 -6.71
C SER A 15 6.98 4.62 -5.31
N THR A 16 7.36 5.53 -4.41
CA THR A 16 7.58 5.23 -2.99
C THR A 16 6.34 5.46 -2.14
N MET A 17 5.27 6.02 -2.72
CA MET A 17 4.02 6.32 -2.05
C MET A 17 2.86 6.07 -3.03
N PRO A 18 2.32 4.85 -3.06
CA PRO A 18 1.19 4.53 -3.92
C PRO A 18 -0.07 5.29 -3.46
N GLY A 19 -0.87 5.76 -4.42
CA GLY A 19 -2.19 6.32 -4.16
C GLY A 19 -3.26 5.24 -4.02
N LEU A 20 -4.44 5.64 -3.54
CA LEU A 20 -5.62 4.78 -3.54
C LEU A 20 -6.24 4.71 -4.95
N PRO A 21 -6.87 3.59 -5.34
CA PRO A 21 -7.63 3.48 -6.58
C PRO A 21 -8.93 4.29 -6.52
N SER A 22 -9.60 4.48 -7.66
CA SER A 22 -10.85 5.28 -7.74
C SER A 22 -11.99 4.77 -6.87
N HIS A 23 -12.01 3.46 -6.58
CA HIS A 23 -12.89 2.84 -5.58
C HIS A 23 -12.00 2.11 -4.56
N PRO A 24 -11.61 2.77 -3.46
CA PRO A 24 -10.78 2.17 -2.43
C PRO A 24 -11.50 1.00 -1.75
N ASN A 25 -10.78 -0.10 -1.48
CA ASN A 25 -11.37 -1.23 -0.74
C ASN A 25 -11.85 -0.86 0.67
N ALA A 26 -11.40 0.28 1.20
CA ALA A 26 -11.87 0.85 2.46
C ALA A 26 -13.40 1.08 2.49
N GLU A 27 -14.04 1.30 1.34
CA GLU A 27 -15.49 1.45 1.24
C GLU A 27 -16.25 0.14 1.56
N ASN A 28 -15.59 -1.01 1.41
CA ASN A 28 -16.18 -2.33 1.63
C ASN A 28 -15.78 -2.97 2.97
N ILE A 29 -14.91 -2.32 3.75
CA ILE A 29 -14.49 -2.83 5.06
C ILE A 29 -15.59 -2.51 6.07
N GLU A 30 -16.11 -3.54 6.72
CA GLU A 30 -17.20 -3.40 7.68
C GLU A 30 -16.98 -4.29 8.90
N LEU A 31 -17.58 -3.89 10.02
CA LEU A 31 -17.58 -4.62 11.29
C LEU A 31 -19.02 -4.90 11.71
N GLU A 32 -19.39 -6.18 11.73
CA GLU A 32 -20.66 -6.67 12.24
C GLU A 32 -20.42 -7.45 13.55
N GLY A 33 -20.64 -6.79 14.69
CA GLY A 33 -20.32 -7.37 16.01
C GLY A 33 -18.81 -7.59 16.17
N GLU A 34 -18.39 -8.85 16.32
CA GLU A 34 -16.97 -9.23 16.37
C GLU A 34 -16.42 -9.69 15.00
N ARG A 35 -17.24 -9.67 13.94
CA ARG A 35 -16.84 -10.13 12.61
C ARG A 35 -16.47 -8.96 11.71
N ILE A 36 -15.25 -9.02 11.15
CA ILE A 36 -14.79 -8.08 10.13
C ILE A 36 -14.98 -8.70 8.74
N THR A 37 -15.52 -7.92 7.80
CA THR A 37 -15.71 -8.27 6.38
C THR A 37 -14.94 -7.29 5.49
N GLY A 38 -14.64 -7.69 4.25
CA GLY A 38 -14.00 -6.80 3.25
C GLY A 38 -12.49 -6.56 3.43
N LEU A 39 -11.82 -7.19 4.40
CA LEU A 39 -10.37 -7.05 4.62
C LEU A 39 -9.51 -7.95 3.71
N PHE A 40 -10.04 -9.06 3.23
CA PHE A 40 -9.33 -10.07 2.44
C PHE A 40 -10.25 -10.64 1.35
#